data_AF-A0A7R8CF58-F1
#
_entry.id   AF-A0A7R8CF58-F1
#
_cell.length_a   1.000
_cell.length_b   1.000
_cell.length_c   1.000
_cell.angle_alpha   90.00
_cell.angle_beta   90.00
_cell.angle_gamma   90.00
#
_symmetry.space_group_name_H-M   'P 1'
#
loop_
_entity.id
_entity.type
_entity.pdbx_description
1 polymer ?
#
loop_
_entity_poly.entity_id
_entity_poly.type
_entity_poly.pdbx_seq_one_letter_code
_entity_poly.pdbx_strand_id
1 'polypeptide(L)'
;MKAKFPIFPTHEEKIRWDDYGEIVRSEDWLDISQSTENSNVKQNNEIKDDRSNIQSEVPTKCVTSKHSFHIKAQIQFIDFEGRSEGDSILKLLQQIKPRKVIVVRGTPEKCDTLKNFCEQIALKGDQQRIDVYSPENGEVLDVTTESFIYQVRLTESLVKSLEYSTGKDGSQLAWVDGVINLLTDDSADIIPDEEDDAFEEPSLKKTSYSTIRLSSFGSSM
;
A
#
# COMPACT_ATOMS: atom_id res chain seq x y z
N MET A 1 28.08 -46.67 11.23
CA MET A 1 27.54 -45.72 12.21
C MET A 1 26.02 -45.71 12.09
N LYS A 2 25.30 -45.86 13.21
CA LYS A 2 23.85 -45.68 13.29
C LYS A 2 23.51 -44.19 13.14
N ALA A 3 22.46 -43.87 12.39
CA ALA A 3 21.49 -42.88 12.85
C ALA A 3 20.20 -43.65 13.13
N LYS A 4 19.93 -43.84 14.42
CA LYS A 4 18.83 -44.62 14.99
C LYS A 4 17.81 -43.61 15.54
N PHE A 5 17.11 -42.91 14.65
CA PHE A 5 15.96 -42.12 15.07
C PHE A 5 14.70 -42.95 14.81
N PRO A 6 13.86 -43.22 15.84
CA PRO A 6 12.57 -43.85 15.61
C PRO A 6 11.69 -42.84 14.88
N ILE A 7 11.48 -43.07 13.59
CA ILE A 7 10.46 -42.36 12.82
C ILE A 7 9.14 -43.05 13.16
N PHE A 8 8.17 -42.29 13.68
CA PHE A 8 6.83 -42.83 13.91
C PHE A 8 6.25 -43.32 12.58
N PRO A 9 5.51 -44.46 12.55
CA PRO A 9 4.80 -44.87 11.36
C PRO A 9 3.66 -43.87 11.09
N THR A 10 3.95 -42.83 10.32
CA THR A 10 2.94 -41.95 9.76
C THR A 10 2.44 -42.59 8.48
N HIS A 11 1.17 -42.95 8.45
CA HIS A 11 0.49 -43.31 7.22
C HIS A 11 0.16 -42.01 6.50
N GLU A 12 0.97 -41.63 5.50
CA GLU A 12 0.63 -40.51 4.63
C GLU A 12 -0.64 -40.88 3.86
N GLU A 13 -1.75 -40.24 4.20
CA GLU A 13 -2.96 -40.35 3.39
C GLU A 13 -2.69 -39.67 2.06
N LYS A 14 -2.70 -40.47 0.99
CA LYS A 14 -2.59 -39.94 -0.37
C LYS A 14 -3.77 -39.00 -0.60
N ILE A 15 -3.48 -37.71 -0.71
CA ILE A 15 -4.46 -36.68 -1.02
C ILE A 15 -5.09 -37.04 -2.37
N ARG A 16 -6.39 -37.35 -2.35
CA ARG A 16 -7.14 -37.80 -3.55
C ARG A 16 -7.81 -36.66 -4.30
N TRP A 17 -7.89 -35.47 -3.70
CA TRP A 17 -8.54 -34.29 -4.26
C TRP A 17 -7.69 -33.04 -4.03
N ASP A 18 -7.71 -32.09 -4.96
CA ASP A 18 -7.12 -30.77 -4.76
C ASP A 18 -8.08 -29.81 -4.02
N ASP A 19 -7.64 -28.57 -3.76
CA ASP A 19 -8.41 -27.54 -3.06
C ASP A 19 -9.70 -27.12 -3.81
N TYR A 20 -9.86 -27.55 -5.06
CA TYR A 20 -11.01 -27.29 -5.92
C TYR A 20 -11.88 -28.55 -6.16
N GLY A 21 -11.50 -29.70 -5.58
CA GLY A 21 -12.25 -30.95 -5.64
C GLY A 21 -11.95 -31.83 -6.85
N GLU A 22 -10.91 -31.53 -7.64
CA GLU A 22 -10.47 -32.38 -8.75
C GLU A 22 -9.65 -33.57 -8.25
N ILE A 23 -9.86 -34.74 -8.87
CA ILE A 23 -9.16 -35.97 -8.47
C ILE A 23 -7.73 -35.94 -8.98
N VAL A 24 -6.75 -35.91 -8.07
CA VAL A 24 -5.32 -35.92 -8.42
C VAL A 24 -4.92 -37.29 -8.98
N ARG A 25 -4.76 -37.40 -10.29
CA ARG A 25 -4.27 -38.62 -10.96
C ARG A 25 -2.76 -38.58 -11.04
N SER A 26 -2.10 -39.60 -10.48
CA SER A 26 -0.63 -39.66 -10.48
C SER A 26 -0.05 -39.88 -11.87
N GLU A 27 -0.85 -40.36 -12.83
CA GLU A 27 -0.43 -40.61 -14.21
C GLU A 27 -0.18 -39.32 -15.02
N ASP A 28 -0.87 -38.22 -14.69
CA ASP A 28 -0.75 -36.93 -15.41
C ASP A 28 0.58 -36.23 -15.11
N TRP A 29 1.27 -36.66 -14.04
CA TRP A 29 2.55 -36.14 -13.58
C TRP A 29 3.71 -37.13 -13.82
N LEU A 30 3.40 -38.31 -14.38
CA LEU A 30 4.41 -39.32 -14.69
C LEU A 30 5.05 -38.96 -16.04
N ASP A 31 6.29 -38.50 -16.00
CA ASP A 31 7.07 -38.18 -17.19
C ASP A 31 7.43 -39.48 -17.93
N ILE A 32 6.66 -39.81 -18.97
CA ILE A 32 6.75 -41.08 -19.73
C ILE A 32 8.15 -41.25 -20.36
N SER A 33 8.90 -40.16 -20.53
CA SER A 33 10.25 -40.13 -21.09
C SER A 33 11.29 -40.96 -20.32
N GLN A 34 11.06 -41.28 -19.04
CA GLN A 34 12.02 -42.04 -18.21
C GLN A 34 11.72 -43.54 -18.06
N SER A 35 10.62 -44.03 -18.64
CA SER A 35 10.14 -45.41 -18.41
C SER A 35 10.53 -46.42 -19.49
N THR A 36 11.38 -46.05 -20.46
CA THR A 36 11.77 -46.96 -21.56
C THR A 36 12.95 -47.88 -21.22
N GLU A 37 13.61 -47.70 -20.08
CA GLU A 37 14.69 -48.56 -19.63
C GLU A 37 14.38 -49.15 -18.25
N ASN A 38 13.53 -50.19 -18.20
CA ASN A 38 13.72 -51.39 -17.36
C ASN A 38 12.44 -52.26 -17.24
N SER A 39 12.45 -53.35 -18.02
CA SER A 39 12.09 -54.72 -17.61
C SER A 39 10.70 -55.06 -17.02
N ASN A 40 9.93 -55.79 -17.83
CA ASN A 40 9.10 -56.95 -17.46
C ASN A 40 8.20 -56.84 -16.21
N VAL A 41 6.97 -56.34 -16.41
CA VAL A 41 5.82 -56.74 -15.60
C VAL A 41 4.70 -57.13 -16.57
N LYS A 42 4.35 -58.43 -16.57
CA LYS A 42 3.13 -58.96 -17.19
C LYS A 42 1.92 -58.25 -16.57
N GLN A 43 1.39 -57.23 -17.23
CA GLN A 43 0.12 -56.62 -16.88
C GLN A 43 -1.01 -57.47 -17.50
N ASN A 44 -1.59 -58.34 -16.68
CA ASN A 44 -3.00 -58.68 -16.84
C ASN A 44 -3.80 -57.66 -16.04
N ASN A 45 -4.03 -56.48 -16.64
CA ASN A 45 -5.07 -55.57 -16.20
C ASN A 45 -5.86 -55.25 -17.45
N GLU A 46 -7.07 -55.79 -17.53
CA GLU A 46 -8.14 -55.24 -18.37
C GLU A 46 -8.44 -53.83 -17.85
N ILE A 47 -7.61 -52.87 -18.26
CA ILE A 47 -7.96 -51.46 -18.21
C ILE A 47 -9.00 -51.33 -19.31
N LYS A 48 -10.29 -51.37 -18.93
CA LYS A 48 -11.34 -50.81 -19.78
C LYS A 48 -10.88 -49.42 -20.13
N ASP A 49 -10.51 -49.27 -21.39
CA ASP A 49 -10.06 -48.03 -21.97
C ASP A 49 -11.26 -47.09 -22.05
N ASP A 50 -11.63 -46.48 -20.93
CA ASP A 50 -12.59 -45.37 -20.86
C ASP A 50 -12.00 -44.09 -21.50
N ARG A 51 -10.94 -44.21 -22.32
CA ARG A 51 -10.38 -43.16 -23.18
C ARG A 51 -11.28 -42.82 -24.37
N SER A 52 -12.39 -43.52 -24.58
CA SER A 52 -13.36 -43.18 -25.63
C SER A 52 -14.27 -41.98 -25.30
N ASN A 53 -14.10 -41.34 -24.15
CA ASN A 53 -14.93 -40.20 -23.75
C ASN A 53 -14.17 -38.87 -23.67
N ILE A 54 -13.15 -38.69 -24.51
CA ILE A 54 -12.76 -37.34 -24.93
C ILE A 54 -13.90 -36.84 -25.82
N GLN A 55 -14.97 -36.35 -25.20
CA GLN A 55 -16.07 -35.71 -25.90
C GLN A 55 -15.47 -34.52 -26.65
N SER A 56 -15.40 -34.61 -27.98
CA SER A 56 -15.11 -33.47 -28.84
C SER A 56 -16.02 -32.32 -28.43
N GLU A 57 -15.49 -31.18 -28.04
CA GLU A 57 -16.27 -30.02 -27.61
C GLU A 57 -17.28 -29.66 -28.71
N VAL A 58 -18.53 -30.01 -28.48
CA VAL A 58 -19.62 -29.84 -29.43
C VAL A 58 -19.92 -28.33 -29.52
N PRO A 59 -20.08 -27.74 -30.71
CA PRO A 59 -20.34 -26.31 -30.83
C PRO A 59 -21.63 -25.92 -30.09
N THR A 60 -21.52 -25.02 -29.11
CA THR A 60 -22.64 -24.54 -28.31
C THR A 60 -23.14 -23.18 -28.79
N LYS A 61 -24.42 -22.88 -28.53
CA LYS A 61 -25.06 -21.59 -28.79
C LYS A 61 -25.62 -21.04 -27.48
N CYS A 62 -25.29 -19.79 -27.15
CA CYS A 62 -25.88 -19.11 -26.01
C CYS A 62 -27.39 -18.84 -26.26
N VAL A 63 -28.23 -19.26 -25.31
CA VAL A 63 -29.68 -19.02 -25.33
C VAL A 63 -30.06 -18.32 -24.03
N THR A 64 -30.75 -17.19 -24.13
CA THR A 64 -31.25 -16.45 -22.96
C THR A 64 -32.77 -16.55 -22.92
N SER A 65 -33.32 -17.05 -21.82
CA SER A 65 -34.77 -17.08 -21.55
C SER A 65 -35.06 -16.45 -20.18
N LYS A 66 -36.26 -15.88 -20.04
CA LYS A 66 -36.74 -15.31 -18.78
C LYS A 66 -37.77 -16.25 -18.18
N HIS A 67 -37.60 -16.60 -16.91
CA HIS A 67 -38.51 -17.45 -16.15
C HIS A 67 -38.83 -16.79 -14.81
N SER A 68 -40.08 -16.92 -14.37
CA SER A 68 -40.54 -16.42 -13.07
C SER A 68 -40.53 -17.57 -12.07
N PHE A 69 -39.82 -17.41 -10.95
CA PHE A 69 -39.73 -18.40 -9.89
C PHE A 69 -40.35 -17.88 -8.60
N HIS A 70 -41.00 -18.77 -7.84
CA HIS A 70 -41.39 -18.50 -6.46
C HIS A 70 -40.26 -18.94 -5.53
N ILE A 71 -39.49 -18.00 -5.02
CA ILE A 71 -38.39 -18.29 -4.07
C ILE A 71 -39.00 -18.58 -2.70
N LYS A 72 -38.96 -19.84 -2.27
CA LYS A 72 -39.39 -20.30 -0.93
C LYS A 72 -38.18 -20.57 -0.03
N ALA A 73 -37.32 -19.56 0.13
CA ALA A 73 -36.12 -19.64 0.95
C ALA A 73 -36.02 -18.40 1.85
N GLN A 74 -35.42 -18.57 3.03
CA GLN A 74 -35.04 -17.44 3.87
C GLN A 74 -33.81 -16.76 3.26
N ILE A 75 -33.95 -15.49 2.91
CA ILE A 75 -32.85 -14.69 2.37
C ILE A 75 -32.27 -13.89 3.53
N GLN A 76 -30.98 -14.13 3.82
CA GLN A 76 -30.23 -13.35 4.80
C GLN A 76 -28.98 -12.80 4.11
N PHE A 77 -28.75 -11.51 4.29
CA PHE A 77 -27.51 -10.88 3.88
C PHE A 77 -26.49 -11.01 5.02
N ILE A 78 -25.32 -11.56 4.71
CA ILE A 78 -24.18 -11.65 5.62
C ILE A 78 -23.01 -11.02 4.90
N ASP A 79 -22.42 -10.01 5.52
CA ASP A 79 -21.33 -9.26 4.94
C ASP A 79 -19.98 -9.96 5.20
N PHE A 80 -19.28 -10.30 4.11
CA PHE A 80 -17.93 -10.86 4.12
C PHE A 80 -16.97 -10.03 3.26
N GLU A 81 -17.26 -8.75 3.02
CA GLU A 81 -16.46 -7.89 2.14
C GLU A 81 -15.09 -7.49 2.73
N GLY A 82 -14.87 -7.73 4.03
CA GLY A 82 -13.58 -7.50 4.69
C GLY A 82 -13.11 -6.04 4.70
N ARG A 83 -14.04 -5.08 4.57
CA ARG A 83 -13.72 -3.66 4.56
C ARG A 83 -13.57 -3.08 5.97
N SER A 84 -12.79 -2.02 6.07
CA SER A 84 -12.66 -1.27 7.32
C SER A 84 -13.96 -0.56 7.66
N GLU A 85 -14.38 -0.70 8.92
CA GLU A 85 -15.52 0.02 9.46
C GLU A 85 -15.21 1.52 9.64
N GLY A 86 -16.25 2.35 9.66
CA GLY A 86 -16.12 3.80 9.86
C GLY A 86 -15.32 4.15 11.13
N ASP A 87 -15.57 3.46 12.25
CA ASP A 87 -14.86 3.70 13.51
C ASP A 87 -13.35 3.39 13.42
N SER A 88 -12.98 2.37 12.66
CA SER A 88 -11.58 2.03 12.42
C SER A 88 -10.88 3.10 11.59
N ILE A 89 -11.55 3.60 10.53
CA ILE A 89 -11.04 4.70 9.72
C ILE A 89 -10.88 5.97 10.55
N LEU A 90 -11.82 6.25 11.46
CA LEU A 90 -11.75 7.41 12.36
C LEU A 90 -10.55 7.33 13.31
N LYS A 91 -10.31 6.18 13.92
CA LYS A 91 -9.14 5.97 14.79
C LYS A 91 -7.84 6.15 14.02
N LEU A 92 -7.79 5.65 12.78
CA LEU A 92 -6.65 5.81 11.89
C LEU A 92 -6.37 7.30 11.60
N LEU A 93 -7.41 8.06 11.26
CA LEU A 93 -7.29 9.50 10.98
C LEU A 93 -6.79 10.29 12.20
N GLN A 94 -7.24 9.94 13.39
CA GLN A 94 -6.79 10.57 14.64
C GLN A 94 -5.32 10.28 14.97
N GLN A 95 -4.81 9.12 14.56
CA GLN A 95 -3.43 8.72 14.80
C GLN A 95 -2.47 9.30 13.75
N ILE A 96 -2.84 9.22 12.46
CA ILE A 96 -2.02 9.70 11.34
C ILE A 96 -1.98 11.22 11.30
N LYS A 97 -3.11 11.88 11.61
CA LYS A 97 -3.24 13.35 11.60
C LYS A 97 -2.83 13.96 10.25
N PRO A 98 -3.47 13.54 9.15
CA PRO A 98 -3.11 14.02 7.82
C PRO A 98 -3.41 15.51 7.65
N ARG A 99 -2.59 16.23 6.88
CA ARG A 99 -2.85 17.65 6.54
C ARG A 99 -3.95 17.80 5.49
N LYS A 100 -4.06 16.85 4.56
CA LYS A 100 -5.06 16.83 3.50
C LYS A 100 -5.66 15.44 3.36
N VAL A 101 -6.95 15.33 3.07
CA VAL A 101 -7.68 14.07 2.88
C VAL A 101 -8.56 14.19 1.64
N ILE A 102 -8.52 13.17 0.78
CA ILE A 102 -9.40 13.06 -0.39
C ILE A 102 -10.26 11.81 -0.21
N VAL A 103 -11.58 12.00 -0.18
CA VAL A 103 -12.57 10.93 -0.04
C VAL A 103 -13.05 10.55 -1.43
N VAL A 104 -12.87 9.28 -1.79
CA VAL A 104 -13.27 8.74 -3.11
C VAL A 104 -14.08 7.46 -2.92
N ARG A 105 -14.82 7.06 -3.96
CA ARG A 105 -15.56 5.78 -4.02
C ARG A 105 -16.50 5.56 -2.83
N GLY A 106 -17.51 6.41 -2.70
CA GLY A 106 -18.61 6.24 -1.75
C GLY A 106 -19.92 6.76 -2.32
N THR A 107 -21.03 6.44 -1.66
CA THR A 107 -22.27 7.17 -1.90
C THR A 107 -22.09 8.61 -1.40
N PRO A 108 -22.72 9.61 -2.03
CA PRO A 108 -22.54 11.02 -1.67
C PRO A 108 -22.80 11.27 -0.18
N GLU A 109 -23.86 10.67 0.37
CA GLU A 109 -24.20 10.74 1.79
C GLU A 109 -23.07 10.24 2.71
N LYS A 110 -22.38 9.16 2.34
CA LYS A 110 -21.27 8.60 3.13
C LYS A 110 -20.02 9.45 3.00
N CYS A 111 -19.75 9.98 1.80
CA CYS A 111 -18.63 10.90 1.58
C CYS A 111 -18.77 12.18 2.41
N ASP A 112 -19.96 12.79 2.40
CA ASP A 112 -20.28 13.97 3.20
C ASP A 112 -20.18 13.70 4.70
N THR A 113 -20.65 12.53 5.13
CA THR A 113 -20.54 12.09 6.53
C THR A 113 -19.06 12.03 6.95
N LEU A 114 -18.21 11.37 6.16
CA LEU A 114 -16.78 11.27 6.46
C LEU A 114 -16.08 12.65 6.43
N LYS A 115 -16.46 13.51 5.49
CA LYS A 115 -15.95 14.88 5.39
C LYS A 115 -16.25 15.68 6.66
N ASN A 116 -17.50 15.69 7.09
CA ASN A 116 -17.92 16.37 8.32
C ASN A 116 -17.16 15.85 9.55
N PHE A 117 -16.88 14.54 9.61
CA PHE A 117 -16.09 13.97 10.70
C PHE A 117 -14.63 14.41 10.68
N CYS A 118 -13.98 14.41 9.53
CA CYS A 118 -12.61 14.90 9.38
C CYS A 118 -12.49 16.37 9.82
N GLU A 119 -13.47 17.21 9.46
CA GLU A 119 -13.53 18.61 9.89
C GLU A 119 -13.73 18.74 11.41
N GLN A 120 -14.56 17.91 12.03
CA GLN A 120 -14.74 17.89 13.49
C GLN A 120 -13.49 17.46 14.25
N ILE A 121 -12.69 16.53 13.71
CA ILE A 121 -11.41 16.14 14.31
C ILE A 121 -10.45 17.33 14.29
N ALA A 122 -10.40 18.07 13.18
CA ALA A 122 -9.58 19.27 13.06
C ALA A 122 -9.97 20.37 14.07
N LEU A 123 -11.27 20.50 14.39
CA LEU A 123 -11.76 21.49 15.37
C LEU A 123 -11.46 21.11 16.82
N LYS A 124 -11.35 19.81 17.15
CA LYS A 124 -11.14 19.32 18.53
C LYS A 124 -9.66 19.16 18.88
N GLY A 125 -8.78 19.06 17.90
CA GLY A 125 -7.34 18.90 18.10
C GLY A 125 -6.60 20.23 18.12
N ASP A 126 -5.43 20.26 18.76
CA ASP A 126 -4.46 21.38 18.73
C ASP A 126 -3.73 21.48 17.36
N GLN A 127 -4.35 21.00 16.29
CA GLN A 127 -3.73 20.84 14.98
C GLN A 127 -4.28 21.82 13.96
N GLN A 128 -3.43 22.17 12.99
CA GLN A 128 -3.85 22.90 11.79
C GLN A 128 -5.06 22.24 11.13
N ARG A 129 -5.91 23.08 10.55
CA ARG A 129 -7.05 22.69 9.71
C ARG A 129 -6.67 21.57 8.74
N ILE A 130 -7.45 20.48 8.75
CA ILE A 130 -7.35 19.40 7.77
C ILE A 130 -8.15 19.82 6.54
N ASP A 131 -7.53 19.86 5.37
CA ASP A 131 -8.25 20.13 4.11
C ASP A 131 -8.86 18.84 3.57
N VAL A 132 -10.18 18.79 3.47
CA VAL A 132 -10.92 17.59 3.06
C VAL A 132 -11.66 17.81 1.75
N TYR A 133 -11.42 16.92 0.79
CA TYR A 133 -11.99 16.98 -0.54
C TYR A 133 -12.80 15.72 -0.85
N SER A 134 -13.88 15.86 -1.62
CA SER A 134 -14.71 14.75 -2.09
C SER A 134 -15.08 15.02 -3.55
N PRO A 135 -14.18 14.74 -4.51
CA PRO A 135 -14.41 15.02 -5.91
C PRO A 135 -15.47 14.10 -6.53
N GLU A 136 -16.19 14.61 -7.52
CA GLU A 136 -17.08 13.81 -8.37
C GLU A 136 -16.30 12.96 -9.39
N ASN A 137 -16.96 11.97 -9.99
CA ASN A 137 -16.33 11.12 -11.00
C ASN A 137 -15.88 11.95 -12.21
N GLY A 138 -14.56 12.00 -12.43
CA GLY A 138 -13.95 12.75 -13.53
C GLY A 138 -13.60 14.20 -13.18
N GLU A 139 -13.83 14.64 -11.95
CA GLU A 139 -13.38 15.94 -11.47
C GLU A 139 -11.86 15.95 -11.25
N VAL A 140 -11.20 16.98 -11.78
CA VAL A 140 -9.76 17.21 -11.56
C VAL A 140 -9.61 18.19 -10.40
N LEU A 141 -8.88 17.75 -9.37
CA LEU A 141 -8.66 18.53 -8.16
C LEU A 141 -7.17 18.87 -8.04
N ASP A 142 -6.86 20.16 -7.90
CA ASP A 142 -5.51 20.61 -7.55
C ASP A 142 -5.32 20.57 -6.03
N VAL A 143 -4.46 19.67 -5.58
CA VAL A 143 -4.14 19.45 -4.16
C VAL A 143 -2.68 19.82 -3.87
N THR A 144 -2.02 20.52 -4.79
CA THR A 144 -0.63 20.91 -4.65
C THR A 144 -0.46 21.81 -3.42
N THR A 145 0.62 21.60 -2.67
CA THR A 145 1.01 22.50 -1.58
C THR A 145 2.35 23.08 -1.95
N GLU A 146 2.40 24.38 -2.18
CA GLU A 146 3.68 25.05 -2.39
C GLU A 146 4.45 25.03 -1.06
N SER A 147 5.54 24.28 -1.02
CA SER A 147 6.45 24.22 0.13
C SER A 147 7.85 24.33 -0.40
N PHE A 148 8.46 25.50 -0.21
CA PHE A 148 9.86 25.70 -0.55
C PHE A 148 10.74 25.00 0.48
N ILE A 149 11.14 23.77 0.16
CA ILE A 149 12.04 22.98 0.99
C ILE A 149 13.46 23.27 0.53
N TYR A 150 14.23 23.96 1.37
CA TYR A 150 15.64 24.22 1.12
C TYR A 150 16.47 23.42 2.12
N GLN A 151 17.49 22.72 1.62
CA GLN A 151 18.46 22.07 2.48
C GLN A 151 19.58 23.07 2.82
N VAL A 152 19.64 23.48 4.08
CA VAL A 152 20.69 24.39 4.58
C VAL A 152 21.67 23.61 5.43
N ARG A 153 22.97 23.69 5.09
CA ARG A 153 24.04 23.08 5.87
C ARG A 153 24.65 24.10 6.82
N LEU A 154 24.63 23.80 8.13
CA LEU A 154 25.33 24.60 9.13
C LEU A 154 26.83 24.25 9.12
N THR A 155 27.69 25.26 9.22
CA THR A 155 29.14 25.04 9.31
C THR A 155 29.53 24.52 10.69
N GLU A 156 30.59 23.72 10.78
CA GLU A 156 31.03 23.11 12.05
C GLU A 156 31.39 24.17 13.10
N SER A 157 31.97 25.30 12.68
CA SER A 157 32.28 26.43 13.55
C SER A 157 31.02 27.05 14.17
N LEU A 158 29.94 27.18 13.38
CA LEU A 158 28.68 27.72 13.87
C LEU A 158 28.04 26.77 14.88
N VAL A 159 27.97 25.47 14.56
CA VAL A 159 27.40 24.44 15.46
C VAL A 159 28.12 24.41 16.82
N LYS A 160 29.44 24.58 16.84
CA LYS A 160 30.23 24.64 18.08
C LYS A 160 30.00 25.91 18.91
N SER A 161 29.60 27.01 18.27
CA SER A 161 29.31 28.27 18.95
C SER A 161 27.90 28.36 19.54
N LEU A 162 27.03 27.38 19.27
CA LEU A 162 25.65 27.38 19.76
C LEU A 162 25.58 27.13 21.26
N GLU A 163 24.82 27.98 21.96
CA GLU A 163 24.45 27.77 23.36
C GLU A 163 23.16 26.95 23.43
N TYR A 164 23.27 25.73 23.96
CA TYR A 164 22.16 24.80 24.09
C TYR A 164 21.48 24.94 25.46
N SER A 165 20.16 25.16 25.45
CA SER A 165 19.30 25.09 26.62
C SER A 165 18.66 23.71 26.73
N THR A 166 18.74 23.07 27.89
CA THR A 166 18.16 21.74 28.12
C THR A 166 16.70 21.83 28.56
N GLY A 167 15.82 21.12 27.86
CA GLY A 167 14.42 20.94 28.20
C GLY A 167 14.18 19.79 29.19
N LYS A 168 12.93 19.68 29.69
CA LYS A 168 12.53 18.69 30.70
C LYS A 168 12.70 17.24 30.26
N ASP A 169 12.64 16.98 28.95
CA ASP A 169 12.72 15.64 28.37
C ASP A 169 14.14 15.29 27.87
N GLY A 170 15.16 16.08 28.25
CA GLY A 170 16.55 15.90 27.81
C GLY A 170 16.86 16.47 26.42
N SER A 171 15.86 17.03 25.73
CA SER A 171 16.05 17.74 24.46
C SER A 171 16.86 19.02 24.65
N GLN A 172 17.77 19.31 23.71
CA GLN A 172 18.56 20.54 23.69
C GLN A 172 18.00 21.51 22.63
N LEU A 173 17.89 22.80 22.98
CA LEU A 173 17.37 23.85 22.11
C LEU A 173 18.41 24.97 21.99
N ALA A 174 18.71 25.40 20.77
CA ALA A 174 19.55 26.57 20.51
C ALA A 174 18.86 27.51 19.52
N TRP A 175 18.98 28.81 19.74
CA TRP A 175 18.50 29.83 18.80
C TRP A 175 19.60 30.16 17.79
N VAL A 176 19.26 30.17 16.51
CA VAL A 176 20.21 30.46 15.42
C VAL A 176 19.63 31.59 14.58
N ASP A 177 20.41 32.67 14.42
CA ASP A 177 20.14 33.75 13.48
C ASP A 177 21.39 33.94 12.61
N GLY A 178 21.22 34.21 11.33
CA GLY A 178 22.36 34.27 10.42
C GLY A 178 22.01 34.56 8.97
N VAL A 179 23.07 34.72 8.18
CA VAL A 179 23.00 34.97 6.73
C VAL A 179 23.41 33.71 5.99
N ILE A 180 22.62 33.33 4.99
CA ILE A 180 22.87 32.15 4.15
C ILE A 180 23.67 32.58 2.93
N ASN A 181 24.76 31.87 2.65
CA ASN A 181 25.51 31.99 1.40
C ASN A 181 25.17 30.82 0.48
N LEU A 182 24.76 31.11 -0.75
CA LEU A 182 24.58 30.09 -1.79
C LEU A 182 25.98 29.68 -2.28
N LEU A 183 26.49 28.57 -1.76
CA LEU A 183 27.72 27.95 -2.26
C LEU A 183 27.38 27.21 -3.55
N THR A 184 28.04 27.55 -4.65
CA THR A 184 27.96 26.85 -5.95
C THR A 184 28.95 25.69 -6.04
N ASP A 185 29.45 25.18 -4.91
CA ASP A 185 30.46 24.11 -4.94
C ASP A 185 29.80 22.79 -5.38
N ASP A 186 30.23 22.31 -6.55
CA ASP A 186 29.88 21.02 -7.16
C ASP A 186 30.32 19.80 -6.32
N SER A 187 30.96 20.00 -5.17
CA SER A 187 31.27 18.96 -4.18
C SER A 187 30.11 18.77 -3.22
N ALA A 188 28.93 18.46 -3.73
CA ALA A 188 27.87 17.88 -2.93
C ALA A 188 28.21 16.41 -2.70
N ASP A 189 28.76 16.07 -1.53
CA ASP A 189 28.94 14.67 -1.08
C ASP A 189 27.60 13.98 -0.75
N ILE A 190 26.50 14.45 -1.32
CA ILE A 190 25.16 13.89 -1.17
C ILE A 190 24.90 13.13 -2.47
N ILE A 191 25.15 11.82 -2.43
CA ILE A 191 24.54 10.91 -3.39
C ILE A 191 23.04 10.99 -3.10
N PRO A 192 22.19 11.43 -4.04
CA PRO A 192 20.75 11.30 -3.87
C PRO A 192 20.48 9.81 -3.66
N ASP A 193 19.79 9.44 -2.58
CA ASP A 193 19.23 8.09 -2.50
C ASP A 193 18.33 7.94 -3.74
N GLU A 194 18.78 7.10 -4.70
CA GLU A 194 18.11 6.84 -5.97
C GLU A 194 16.84 6.03 -5.72
N GLU A 195 15.83 6.64 -5.09
CA GLU A 195 14.46 6.15 -5.12
C GLU A 195 13.53 7.33 -5.45
N ASP A 196 13.10 7.35 -6.71
CA ASP A 196 11.87 7.92 -7.26
C ASP A 196 11.60 9.43 -7.10
N ASP A 197 11.99 10.23 -8.11
CA ASP A 197 11.06 10.79 -9.11
C ASP A 197 11.71 11.94 -9.90
N ALA A 198 11.66 11.83 -11.23
CA ALA A 198 12.21 12.80 -12.17
C ALA A 198 11.48 14.16 -12.08
N PHE A 199 12.15 15.18 -11.56
CA PHE A 199 11.74 16.57 -11.72
C PHE A 199 12.76 17.32 -12.59
N GLU A 200 12.29 17.80 -13.75
CA GLU A 200 13.06 18.66 -14.66
C GLU A 200 13.50 19.95 -13.95
N GLU A 201 14.76 20.33 -14.12
CA GLU A 201 15.30 21.62 -13.69
C GLU A 201 14.59 22.79 -14.40
N PRO A 202 13.98 23.74 -13.70
CA PRO A 202 13.56 25.00 -14.33
C PRO A 202 14.78 25.92 -14.50
N SER A 203 15.00 26.36 -15.73
CA SER A 203 16.07 27.28 -16.12
C SER A 203 16.09 28.57 -15.28
N LEU A 204 17.19 28.80 -14.55
CA LEU A 204 17.46 30.03 -13.78
C LEU A 204 17.55 31.26 -14.70
N LYS A 205 16.50 32.08 -14.74
CA LYS A 205 16.63 33.48 -15.18
C LYS A 205 17.13 34.33 -14.02
N LYS A 206 18.38 34.78 -14.12
CA LYS A 206 19.01 35.79 -13.25
C LYS A 206 18.06 36.97 -13.07
N THR A 207 17.49 37.13 -11.88
CA THR A 207 16.78 38.35 -11.52
C THR A 207 17.31 38.87 -10.18
N SER A 208 17.54 40.18 -10.20
CA SER A 208 18.15 41.04 -9.19
C SER A 208 17.64 40.84 -7.76
N TYR A 209 18.59 40.94 -6.83
CA TYR A 209 18.42 40.95 -5.37
C TYR A 209 17.18 41.69 -4.87
N SER A 210 16.44 41.05 -3.96
CA SER A 210 15.50 41.73 -3.05
C SER A 210 15.89 41.42 -1.60
N THR A 211 16.45 42.43 -0.92
CA THR A 211 16.67 42.41 0.53
C THR A 211 15.32 42.44 1.25
N ILE A 212 14.96 41.34 1.92
CA ILE A 212 13.81 41.32 2.83
C ILE A 212 14.33 41.72 4.22
N ARG A 213 13.92 42.91 4.69
CA ARG A 213 14.10 43.33 6.08
C ARG A 213 12.87 42.93 6.87
N LEU A 214 13.05 42.14 7.93
CA LEU A 214 12.00 41.91 8.93
C LEU A 214 12.42 42.61 10.22
N SER A 215 11.56 43.53 10.67
CA SER A 215 11.73 44.35 11.86
C SER A 215 11.43 43.55 13.13
N SER A 216 12.28 43.71 14.14
CA SER A 216 12.11 43.16 15.48
C SER A 216 10.93 43.77 16.22
N PHE A 217 10.06 42.92 16.77
CA PHE A 217 9.22 43.29 17.91
C PHE A 217 9.79 42.63 19.16
N GLY A 218 10.39 43.43 20.03
CA GLY A 218 10.75 43.01 21.38
C GLY A 218 9.48 42.93 22.23
N SER A 219 9.35 41.86 23.02
CA SER A 219 8.45 41.86 24.17
C SER A 219 9.29 41.85 25.43
N SER A 220 9.13 42.91 26.20
CA SER A 220 9.64 43.09 27.54
C SER A 220 8.69 42.44 28.55
N MET A 221 9.28 41.96 29.65
CA MET A 221 8.73 41.36 30.87
C MET A 221 8.29 39.89 30.80
#